data_AF-A0A376FIU5-F1
#
_entry.id   AF-A0A376FIU5-F1
#
_cell.length_a   1.000
_cell.length_b   1.000
_cell.length_c   1.000
_cell.angle_alpha   90.00
_cell.angle_beta   90.00
_cell.angle_gamma   90.00
#
_symmetry.space_group_name_H-M   'P 1'
#
loop_
_entity.id
_entity.type
_entity.pdbx_description
1 polymer ?
#
loop_
_entity_poly.entity_id
_entity_poly.type
_entity_poly.pdbx_seq_one_letter_code
_entity_poly.pdbx_strand_id
1 'polypeptide(L)'
;MSKSLNARCIRRWKVEFKGRCDSKVSPWWRKRDLRGYIRECALTTADCMVESRAEDNARIAFYGYTHGWSPEFSSWYDERREAFQKEARRHLNETATNDEIDEEIQNELEAWND
;
A
#
# COMPACT_ATOMS: atom_id res chain seq x y z
N MET A 1 -6.89 20.44 -0.59
CA MET A 1 -5.95 19.45 -1.16
C MET A 1 -5.84 18.29 -0.19
N SER A 2 -6.32 17.10 -0.58
CA SER A 2 -6.00 15.88 0.19
C SER A 2 -4.49 15.62 0.09
N LYS A 3 -3.89 15.09 1.14
CA LYS A 3 -2.49 14.65 1.09
C LYS A 3 -2.40 13.42 0.18
N SER A 4 -1.29 13.27 -0.55
CA SER A 4 -1.06 12.07 -1.36
C SER A 4 -1.13 10.79 -0.52
N LEU A 5 -1.46 9.66 -1.16
CA LEU A 5 -1.48 8.33 -0.56
C LEU A 5 -0.15 8.06 0.17
N ASN A 6 1.00 8.25 -0.49
CA ASN A 6 2.32 8.08 0.11
C ASN A 6 2.49 8.90 1.40
N ALA A 7 2.08 10.17 1.39
CA ALA A 7 2.19 11.02 2.58
C ALA A 7 1.28 10.56 3.73
N ARG A 8 0.12 9.99 3.39
CA ARG A 8 -0.81 9.40 4.37
C ARG A 8 -0.26 8.08 4.92
N CYS A 9 0.18 7.14 4.09
CA CYS A 9 0.80 5.89 4.49
C CYS A 9 2.03 6.15 5.39
N ILE A 10 2.94 7.05 4.99
CA ILE A 10 4.11 7.43 5.81
C ILE A 10 3.68 7.93 7.20
N ARG A 11 2.61 8.73 7.27
CA ARG A 11 2.11 9.23 8.55
C ARG A 11 1.54 8.09 9.40
N ARG A 12 0.73 7.20 8.81
CA ARG A 12 0.09 6.08 9.51
C ARG A 12 1.11 5.08 10.05
N TRP A 13 2.06 4.65 9.22
CA TRP A 13 3.20 3.82 9.65
C TRP A 13 4.02 4.44 10.77
N LYS A 14 4.30 5.75 10.69
CA LYS A 14 5.00 6.45 11.78
C LYS A 14 4.21 6.48 13.07
N VAL A 15 2.89 6.61 13.02
CA VAL A 15 2.04 6.58 14.21
C VAL A 15 2.08 5.18 14.84
N GLU A 16 1.90 4.14 14.02
CA GLU A 16 1.93 2.74 14.46
C GLU A 16 3.26 2.38 15.15
N PHE A 17 4.39 2.76 14.55
CA PHE A 17 5.70 2.41 15.07
C PHE A 17 6.27 3.39 16.10
N LYS A 18 5.61 4.53 16.34
CA LYS A 18 6.12 5.54 17.27
C LYS A 18 6.36 4.97 18.65
N GLY A 19 5.38 4.23 19.19
CA GLY A 19 5.49 3.62 20.51
C GLY A 19 6.66 2.63 20.61
N ARG A 20 6.88 1.83 19.56
CA ARG A 20 7.96 0.84 19.50
C ARG A 20 9.33 1.48 19.37
N CYS A 21 9.47 2.52 18.54
CA CYS A 21 10.74 3.18 18.25
C CYS A 21 11.16 4.25 19.28
N ASP A 22 10.20 4.86 19.98
CA ASP A 22 10.46 5.78 21.10
C ASP A 22 10.68 5.04 22.42
N SER A 23 10.39 3.74 22.46
CA SER A 23 10.58 2.90 23.64
C SER A 23 12.05 2.74 24.00
N LYS A 24 12.39 3.02 25.27
CA LYS A 24 13.71 2.71 25.83
C LYS A 24 13.94 1.21 26.05
N VAL A 25 12.89 0.39 25.92
CA VAL A 25 12.94 -1.06 26.16
C VAL A 25 12.99 -1.89 24.88
N SER A 26 12.80 -1.30 23.69
CA SER A 26 12.97 -2.07 22.45
C SER A 26 14.46 -2.31 22.17
N PRO A 27 14.93 -3.57 22.13
CA PRO A 27 16.33 -3.87 21.77
C PRO A 27 16.57 -3.74 20.26
N TRP A 28 15.50 -3.78 19.45
CA TRP A 28 15.56 -3.85 18.00
C TRP A 28 15.23 -2.50 17.35
N TRP A 29 14.14 -1.85 17.79
CA TRP A 29 13.62 -0.64 17.15
C TRP A 29 14.20 0.63 17.75
N ARG A 30 14.67 1.53 16.89
CA ARG A 30 15.27 2.82 17.28
C ARG A 30 14.56 3.97 16.58
N LYS A 31 14.64 5.18 17.15
CA LYS A 31 14.10 6.43 16.57
C LYS A 31 14.54 6.69 15.12
N ARG A 32 15.71 6.22 14.71
CA ARG A 32 16.22 6.38 13.33
C ARG A 32 15.40 5.55 12.32
N ASP A 33 14.84 4.43 12.76
CA ASP A 33 14.14 3.47 11.88
C ASP A 33 12.80 4.05 11.42
N LEU A 34 12.19 4.95 12.21
CA LEU A 34 11.03 5.77 11.78
C LEU A 34 11.30 6.62 10.53
N ARG A 35 12.57 6.94 10.25
CA ARG A 35 12.97 7.77 9.10
C ARG A 35 13.52 6.94 7.94
N GLY A 36 14.09 5.78 8.23
CA GLY A 36 14.59 4.81 7.25
C GLY A 36 13.55 3.72 6.99
N TYR A 37 13.77 2.54 7.55
CA TYR A 37 13.00 1.33 7.29
C TYR A 37 11.46 1.52 7.31
N ILE A 38 10.91 2.16 8.35
CA ILE A 38 9.45 2.35 8.46
C ILE A 38 8.90 3.28 7.37
N ARG A 39 9.71 4.23 6.89
CA ARG A 39 9.33 5.06 5.75
C ARG A 39 9.29 4.23 4.47
N GLU A 40 10.22 3.31 4.28
CA GLU A 40 10.26 2.42 3.12
C GLU A 40 9.06 1.47 3.12
N CYS A 41 8.77 0.80 4.25
CA CYS A 41 7.55 0.00 4.41
C CYS A 41 6.29 0.80 4.04
N ALA A 42 6.22 2.06 4.46
CA ALA A 42 5.08 2.91 4.12
C ALA A 42 4.93 3.24 2.64
N LEU A 43 6.04 3.31 1.90
CA LEU A 43 6.00 3.49 0.45
C LEU A 43 5.61 2.18 -0.23
N THR A 44 6.15 1.06 0.23
CA THR A 44 5.76 -0.28 -0.23
C THR A 44 4.26 -0.52 -0.03
N THR A 45 3.69 -0.23 1.14
CA THR A 45 2.24 -0.35 1.36
C THR A 45 1.45 0.50 0.37
N ALA A 46 1.86 1.76 0.13
CA ALA A 46 1.18 2.62 -0.83
C ALA A 46 1.25 2.06 -2.26
N ASP A 47 2.38 1.47 -2.65
CA ASP A 47 2.57 0.86 -3.96
C ASP A 47 1.77 -0.44 -4.10
N CYS A 48 1.71 -1.29 -3.06
CA CYS A 48 0.85 -2.48 -3.02
C CYS A 48 -0.63 -2.12 -3.14
N MET A 49 -1.10 -1.10 -2.41
CA MET A 49 -2.49 -0.62 -2.54
C MET A 49 -2.80 -0.16 -3.97
N VAL A 50 -1.87 0.55 -4.62
CA VAL A 50 -2.03 1.00 -6.00
C VAL A 50 -2.03 -0.17 -6.96
N GLU A 51 -1.14 -1.14 -6.81
CA GLU A 51 -1.08 -2.33 -7.65
C GLU A 51 -2.35 -3.17 -7.53
N SER A 52 -2.78 -3.48 -6.31
CA SER A 52 -3.98 -4.26 -6.04
C SER A 52 -5.21 -3.61 -6.68
N ARG A 53 -5.37 -2.29 -6.48
CA ARG A 53 -6.48 -1.53 -7.09
C ARG A 53 -6.38 -1.46 -8.62
N ALA A 54 -5.17 -1.38 -9.17
CA ALA A 54 -4.95 -1.36 -10.61
C ALA A 54 -5.29 -2.71 -11.25
N GLU A 55 -4.88 -3.80 -10.62
CA GLU A 55 -5.18 -5.16 -11.07
C GLU A 55 -6.68 -5.44 -10.99
N ASP A 56 -7.37 -5.07 -9.91
CA ASP A 56 -8.82 -5.21 -9.77
C ASP A 56 -9.56 -4.47 -10.89
N ASN A 57 -9.17 -3.23 -11.17
CA ASN A 57 -9.75 -2.44 -12.25
C ASN A 57 -9.48 -3.08 -13.62
N ALA A 58 -8.29 -3.64 -13.82
CA ALA A 58 -7.92 -4.32 -15.04
C ALA A 58 -8.72 -5.61 -15.23
N ARG A 59 -8.93 -6.39 -14.16
CA ARG A 59 -9.76 -7.61 -14.17
C ARG A 59 -11.21 -7.27 -14.50
N ILE A 60 -11.78 -6.22 -13.90
CA ILE A 60 -13.12 -5.74 -14.25
C ILE A 60 -13.18 -5.35 -15.75
N ALA A 61 -12.17 -4.67 -16.27
CA ALA A 61 -12.14 -4.25 -17.66
C ALA A 61 -12.02 -5.44 -18.65
N PHE A 62 -11.31 -6.50 -18.27
CA PHE A 62 -11.07 -7.66 -19.13
C PHE A 62 -12.16 -8.73 -19.00
N TYR A 63 -12.52 -9.11 -17.78
CA TYR A 63 -13.44 -10.19 -17.45
C TYR A 63 -14.86 -9.73 -17.10
N GLY A 64 -15.03 -8.47 -16.68
CA GLY A 64 -16.28 -7.96 -16.10
C GLY A 64 -16.45 -8.24 -14.60
N TYR A 65 -15.46 -8.88 -13.95
CA TYR A 65 -15.44 -9.16 -12.51
C TYR A 65 -14.00 -9.10 -11.96
N THR A 66 -13.84 -9.05 -10.63
CA THR A 66 -12.53 -8.83 -9.95
C THR A 66 -11.71 -10.09 -9.70
N HIS A 67 -12.25 -11.27 -9.99
CA HIS A 67 -11.61 -12.55 -9.69
C HIS A 67 -11.09 -13.22 -10.96
N GLY A 68 -10.20 -14.21 -10.82
CA GLY A 68 -9.68 -14.99 -11.93
C GLY A 68 -8.38 -14.46 -12.52
N TRP A 69 -7.64 -15.37 -13.16
CA TRP A 69 -6.36 -15.09 -13.79
C TRP A 69 -6.21 -15.94 -15.05
N SER A 70 -5.62 -15.39 -16.09
CA SER A 70 -5.22 -16.13 -17.29
C SER A 70 -3.93 -15.54 -17.88
N PRO A 71 -3.16 -16.34 -18.62
CA PRO A 71 -2.00 -15.84 -19.38
C PRO A 71 -2.37 -14.72 -20.37
N GLU A 72 -3.56 -14.78 -20.97
CA GLU A 72 -4.09 -13.76 -21.87
C GLU A 72 -4.32 -12.44 -21.14
N PHE A 73 -4.94 -12.51 -19.96
CA PHE A 73 -5.11 -11.34 -19.09
C PHE A 73 -3.76 -10.75 -18.67
N SER A 74 -2.81 -11.59 -18.24
CA SER A 74 -1.49 -11.12 -17.82
C SER A 74 -0.79 -10.33 -18.93
N SER A 75 -0.75 -10.90 -20.13
CA SER A 75 -0.12 -10.25 -21.30
C SER A 75 -0.85 -8.93 -21.67
N TRP A 76 -2.18 -8.95 -21.62
CA TRP A 76 -2.99 -7.77 -21.90
C TRP A 76 -2.83 -6.66 -20.86
N TYR A 77 -2.72 -7.03 -19.57
CA TYR A 77 -2.54 -6.10 -18.47
C TYR A 77 -1.13 -5.52 -18.47
N ASP A 78 -0.08 -6.30 -18.76
CA ASP A 78 1.30 -5.83 -18.79
C ASP A 78 1.49 -4.65 -19.75
N GLU A 79 0.84 -4.67 -20.92
CA GLU A 79 0.85 -3.57 -21.89
C GLU A 79 0.14 -2.29 -21.39
N ARG A 80 -0.75 -2.41 -20.39
CA ARG A 80 -1.65 -1.35 -19.91
C ARG A 80 -1.43 -0.97 -18.45
N ARG A 81 -0.51 -1.65 -17.77
CA ARG A 81 -0.30 -1.60 -16.32
C ARG A 81 -0.08 -0.18 -15.82
N GLU A 82 0.76 0.58 -16.51
CA GLU A 82 1.06 1.97 -16.13
C GLU A 82 -0.19 2.86 -16.12
N ALA A 83 -1.08 2.69 -17.11
CA ALA A 83 -2.32 3.47 -17.19
C ALA A 83 -3.26 3.13 -16.03
N PHE A 84 -3.43 1.84 -15.72
CA PHE A 84 -4.25 1.40 -14.58
C PHE A 84 -3.65 1.83 -13.24
N GLN A 85 -2.34 1.74 -13.05
CA GLN A 85 -1.67 2.22 -11.84
C GLN A 85 -1.83 3.74 -11.65
N LYS A 86 -1.73 4.52 -12.73
CA LYS A 86 -1.92 5.97 -12.68
C LYS A 86 -3.35 6.33 -12.25
N GLU A 87 -4.33 5.63 -12.81
CA GLU A 87 -5.74 5.81 -12.46
C GLU A 87 -6.01 5.39 -11.02
N ALA A 88 -5.54 4.21 -10.61
CA ALA A 88 -5.66 3.71 -9.25
C ALA A 88 -5.04 4.67 -8.24
N ARG A 89 -3.85 5.22 -8.53
CA ARG A 89 -3.20 6.21 -7.67
C ARG A 89 -4.01 7.50 -7.57
N ARG A 90 -4.59 7.99 -8.66
CA ARG A 90 -5.48 9.16 -8.64
C ARG A 90 -6.70 8.90 -7.74
N HIS A 91 -7.37 7.77 -7.97
CA HIS A 91 -8.52 7.37 -7.17
C HIS A 91 -8.16 7.26 -5.69
N LEU A 92 -7.12 6.49 -5.33
CA LEU A 92 -6.72 6.29 -3.95
C LEU A 92 -6.28 7.59 -3.27
N ASN A 93 -5.65 8.53 -3.96
CA ASN A 93 -5.34 9.87 -3.43
C ASN A 93 -6.58 10.63 -2.93
N GLU A 94 -7.73 10.36 -3.53
CA GLU A 94 -9.00 11.03 -3.21
C GLU A 94 -9.84 10.22 -2.22
N THR A 95 -9.91 8.89 -2.41
CA THR A 95 -10.88 8.05 -1.71
C THR A 95 -10.32 7.30 -0.52
N ALA A 96 -9.02 6.93 -0.54
CA ALA A 96 -8.48 6.02 0.47
C ALA A 96 -8.63 6.63 1.87
N THR A 97 -9.22 5.90 2.79
CA THR A 97 -9.44 6.36 4.16
C THR A 97 -8.21 6.07 5.02
N ASN A 98 -8.17 6.65 6.22
CA ASN A 98 -7.09 6.27 7.16
C ASN A 98 -7.29 4.84 7.67
N ASP A 99 -8.53 4.39 7.79
CA ASP A 99 -8.86 3.08 8.34
C ASP A 99 -8.45 1.97 7.37
N GLU A 100 -8.70 2.16 6.07
CA GLU A 100 -8.17 1.26 5.02
C GLU A 100 -6.64 1.19 5.04
N ILE A 101 -5.95 2.33 5.20
CA ILE A 101 -4.48 2.34 5.30
C ILE A 101 -4.01 1.63 6.57
N ASP A 102 -4.73 1.76 7.69
CA ASP A 102 -4.40 1.08 8.94
C ASP A 102 -4.61 -0.43 8.84
N GLU A 103 -5.66 -0.88 8.17
CA GLU A 103 -5.92 -2.28 7.87
C GLU A 103 -4.78 -2.89 7.03
N GLU A 104 -4.35 -2.21 5.96
CA GLU A 104 -3.20 -2.64 5.14
C GLU A 104 -1.90 -2.70 5.95
N ILE A 105 -1.70 -1.80 6.91
CA ILE A 105 -0.55 -1.86 7.82
C ILE A 105 -0.64 -3.10 8.71
N GLN A 106 -1.81 -3.40 9.29
CA GLN A 106 -1.95 -4.58 10.14
C GLN A 106 -1.76 -5.87 9.34
N ASN A 107 -2.30 -5.98 8.13
CA ASN A 107 -2.09 -7.13 7.24
C ASN A 107 -0.59 -7.39 6.98
N GLU A 108 0.17 -6.33 6.68
CA GLU A 108 1.63 -6.43 6.50
C GLU A 108 2.33 -6.89 7.80
N LEU A 109 1.91 -6.35 8.95
CA LEU A 109 2.50 -6.73 10.23
C LEU A 109 2.15 -8.15 10.67
N GLU A 110 0.95 -8.63 10.34
CA GLU A 110 0.56 -10.03 10.52
C GLU A 110 1.46 -10.94 9.68
N ALA A 111 1.67 -10.59 8.40
CA ALA A 111 2.56 -11.34 7.51
C ALA A 111 4.04 -11.36 7.96
N TRP A 112 4.50 -10.39 8.75
CA TRP A 112 5.85 -10.41 9.34
C TRP A 112 6.00 -11.39 10.51
N ASN A 113 4.88 -11.82 11.11
CA ASN A 113 4.88 -12.71 12.28
C ASN A 113 4.53 -14.17 11.93
N ASP A 114 4.14 -14.46 10.70
CA ASP A 114 3.99 -15.81 10.14
C ASP A 114 5.36 -16.47 9.84
#